data_AF-A0A0S3TYD2-F1
#
_entry.id   AF-A0A0S3TYD2-F1
#
_cell.length_a   1.000
_cell.length_b   1.000
_cell.length_c   1.000
_cell.angle_alpha   90.00
_cell.angle_beta   90.00
_cell.angle_gamma   90.00
#
_symmetry.space_group_name_H-M   'P 1'
#
loop_
_entity.id
_entity.type
_entity.pdbx_description
1 polymer ?
#
loop_
_entity_poly.entity_id
_entity_poly.type
_entity_poly.pdbx_seq_one_letter_code
_entity_poly.pdbx_strand_id
1 'polypeptide(L)'
;MNKLDDLALIQKFVEGELSFLANQNLRIEPAFNTAQLLAKKGELIATAKLVGQIRAVLVRQSSTYQELVNRVLVSRQYIPIGISDRGLVQYEHCPIPSGYEANYTEVRQLWKAWRSHYSRHSNATLLIRSGSSWLPVQKIEFGQDSNFFIQVPGDERMLCAIDRLIWLSPSNATVPQPSEV
;
A
#
# COMPACT_ATOMS: atom_id res chain seq x y z
N MET A 1 -32.61 -3.79 0.84
CA MET A 1 -31.44 -4.44 0.22
C MET A 1 -30.24 -3.51 0.35
N ASN A 2 -29.21 -3.91 1.08
CA ASN A 2 -28.02 -3.08 1.28
C ASN A 2 -27.25 -3.02 -0.06
N LYS A 3 -27.19 -1.85 -0.69
CA LYS A 3 -26.56 -1.68 -2.00
C LYS A 3 -25.05 -1.82 -1.82
N LEU A 4 -24.43 -2.83 -2.45
CA LEU A 4 -22.98 -3.03 -2.42
C LEU A 4 -22.28 -1.77 -2.97
N ASP A 5 -21.49 -1.07 -2.17
CA ASP A 5 -20.76 0.11 -2.60
C ASP A 5 -19.41 -0.25 -3.24
N ASP A 6 -18.68 0.75 -3.76
CA ASP A 6 -17.41 0.55 -4.46
C ASP A 6 -16.32 0.00 -3.52
N LEU A 7 -16.30 0.45 -2.26
CA LEU A 7 -15.33 0.00 -1.27
C LEU A 7 -15.54 -1.49 -0.93
N ALA A 8 -16.78 -1.88 -0.66
CA ALA A 8 -17.14 -3.25 -0.32
C ALA A 8 -16.87 -4.22 -1.49
N LEU A 9 -17.12 -3.78 -2.73
CA LEU A 9 -16.80 -4.58 -3.91
C LEU A 9 -15.28 -4.75 -4.08
N ILE A 10 -14.49 -3.70 -3.88
CA ILE A 10 -13.02 -3.79 -3.94
C ILE A 10 -12.47 -4.67 -2.81
N GLN A 11 -13.04 -4.60 -1.60
CA GLN A 11 -12.66 -5.49 -0.50
C GLN A 11 -12.87 -6.95 -0.86
N LYS A 12 -14.05 -7.31 -1.40
CA LYS A 12 -14.33 -8.66 -1.88
C LYS A 12 -13.34 -9.11 -2.97
N PHE A 13 -13.01 -8.22 -3.91
CA PHE A 13 -12.00 -8.50 -4.92
C PHE A 13 -10.63 -8.84 -4.31
N VAL A 14 -10.16 -8.04 -3.34
CA VAL A 14 -8.87 -8.26 -2.64
C VAL A 14 -8.93 -9.47 -1.69
N GLU A 15 -10.12 -9.90 -1.28
CA GLU A 15 -10.32 -11.15 -0.53
C GLU A 15 -10.28 -12.39 -1.44
N GLY A 16 -10.22 -12.20 -2.76
CA GLY A 16 -10.15 -13.30 -3.73
C GLY A 16 -11.51 -13.78 -4.19
N GLU A 17 -12.54 -12.94 -4.14
CA GLU A 17 -13.84 -13.24 -4.72
C GLU A 17 -13.71 -13.65 -6.19
N LEU A 18 -14.23 -14.84 -6.49
CA LEU A 18 -14.16 -15.50 -7.78
C LEU A 18 -15.52 -15.52 -8.50
N SER A 19 -16.59 -15.11 -7.83
CA SER A 19 -17.89 -14.98 -8.48
C SER A 19 -18.02 -13.64 -9.20
N PHE A 20 -18.88 -13.62 -10.22
CA PHE A 20 -19.29 -12.36 -10.83
C PHE A 20 -20.09 -11.54 -9.80
N LEU A 21 -19.56 -10.38 -9.42
CA LEU A 21 -20.25 -9.40 -8.58
C LEU A 21 -20.18 -8.03 -9.25
N ALA A 22 -21.25 -7.25 -9.15
CA ALA A 22 -21.29 -5.92 -9.72
C ALA A 22 -22.07 -4.96 -8.84
N ASN A 23 -21.70 -3.69 -8.93
CA ASN A 23 -22.47 -2.57 -8.41
C ASN A 23 -22.70 -1.52 -9.51
N GLN A 24 -23.03 -0.29 -9.13
CA GLN A 24 -23.33 0.77 -10.10
C GLN A 24 -22.14 1.16 -10.97
N ASN A 25 -20.90 1.04 -10.46
CA ASN A 25 -19.69 1.57 -11.10
C ASN A 25 -18.62 0.50 -11.41
N LEU A 26 -18.61 -0.59 -10.67
CA LEU A 26 -17.57 -1.62 -10.67
C LEU A 26 -18.16 -3.00 -10.86
N ARG A 27 -17.34 -3.92 -11.37
CA ARG A 27 -17.63 -5.35 -11.38
C ARG A 27 -16.38 -6.20 -11.26
N ILE A 28 -16.55 -7.38 -10.68
CA ILE A 28 -15.56 -8.45 -10.61
C ILE A 28 -15.92 -9.49 -11.66
N GLU A 29 -14.96 -9.87 -12.49
CA GLU A 29 -15.10 -10.95 -13.47
C GLU A 29 -14.02 -12.01 -13.23
N PRO A 30 -14.40 -13.30 -13.05
CA PRO A 30 -13.42 -14.38 -13.05
C PRO A 30 -12.88 -14.63 -14.45
N ALA A 31 -11.57 -14.91 -14.53
CA ALA A 31 -10.87 -15.26 -15.76
C ALA A 31 -9.86 -16.37 -15.47
N PHE A 32 -10.30 -17.62 -15.63
CA PHE A 32 -9.53 -18.85 -15.30
C PHE A 32 -8.98 -18.81 -13.88
N ASN A 33 -7.67 -18.60 -13.72
CA ASN A 33 -6.95 -18.53 -12.44
C ASN A 33 -6.71 -17.09 -11.98
N THR A 34 -7.50 -16.14 -12.49
CA THR A 34 -7.44 -14.74 -12.11
C THR A 34 -8.83 -14.19 -11.86
N ALA A 35 -8.91 -13.12 -11.08
CA ALA A 35 -10.09 -12.26 -11.01
C ALA A 35 -9.72 -10.89 -11.56
N GLN A 36 -10.63 -10.26 -12.30
CA GLN A 36 -10.46 -8.92 -12.82
C GLN A 36 -11.43 -7.97 -12.14
N LEU A 37 -10.92 -6.83 -11.71
CA LEU A 37 -11.73 -5.69 -11.29
C LEU A 37 -11.83 -4.72 -12.46
N LEU A 38 -13.05 -4.47 -12.90
CA LEU A 38 -13.36 -3.63 -14.06
C LEU A 38 -14.25 -2.46 -13.64
N ALA A 39 -14.04 -1.30 -14.27
CA ALA A 39 -15.03 -0.25 -14.28
C ALA A 39 -16.23 -0.67 -15.16
N LYS A 40 -17.39 -0.04 -14.97
CA LYS A 40 -18.62 -0.36 -15.71
C LYS A 40 -18.44 -0.33 -17.23
N LYS A 41 -17.61 0.57 -17.73
CA LYS A 41 -17.28 0.72 -19.16
C LYS A 41 -16.31 -0.36 -19.69
N GLY A 42 -15.95 -1.35 -18.88
CA GLY A 42 -15.04 -2.43 -19.24
C GLY A 42 -13.55 -2.09 -19.08
N GLU A 43 -13.22 -0.91 -18.55
CA GLU A 43 -11.83 -0.54 -18.29
C GLU A 43 -11.24 -1.40 -17.16
N LEU A 44 -10.08 -2.00 -17.41
CA LEU A 44 -9.37 -2.81 -16.43
C LEU A 44 -8.72 -1.94 -15.35
N ILE A 45 -9.18 -2.11 -14.11
CA ILE A 45 -8.64 -1.45 -12.92
C ILE A 45 -7.53 -2.30 -12.31
N ALA A 46 -7.82 -3.58 -12.05
CA ALA A 46 -6.87 -4.49 -11.43
C ALA A 46 -7.08 -5.95 -11.85
N THR A 47 -6.05 -6.77 -11.69
CA THR A 47 -6.10 -8.22 -11.88
C THR A 47 -5.45 -8.92 -10.71
N ALA A 48 -6.18 -9.79 -10.02
CA ALA A 48 -5.66 -10.65 -8.97
C ALA A 48 -5.29 -12.02 -9.56
N LYS A 49 -4.05 -12.45 -9.38
CA LYS A 49 -3.58 -13.78 -9.75
C LYS A 49 -3.82 -14.74 -8.59
N LEU A 50 -4.60 -15.78 -8.84
CA LEU A 50 -5.05 -16.73 -7.82
C LEU A 50 -4.32 -18.06 -8.01
N VAL A 51 -3.65 -18.53 -6.95
CA VAL A 51 -3.10 -19.89 -6.84
C VAL A 51 -3.43 -20.38 -5.43
N GLY A 52 -4.65 -20.87 -5.24
CA GLY A 52 -5.24 -21.15 -3.92
C GLY A 52 -5.69 -19.87 -3.19
N GLN A 53 -4.78 -18.92 -3.03
CA GLN A 53 -5.03 -17.55 -2.54
C GLN A 53 -4.49 -16.51 -3.53
N ILE A 54 -4.80 -15.22 -3.30
CA ILE A 54 -4.18 -14.15 -4.09
C ILE A 54 -2.67 -14.18 -3.87
N ARG A 55 -1.93 -14.42 -4.95
CA ARG A 55 -0.47 -14.37 -4.93
C ARG A 55 0.06 -12.98 -5.25
N ALA A 56 -0.57 -12.33 -6.22
CA ALA A 56 -0.20 -11.00 -6.65
C ALA A 56 -1.42 -10.25 -7.21
N VAL A 57 -1.41 -8.93 -7.08
CA VAL A 57 -2.40 -8.05 -7.70
C VAL A 57 -1.69 -7.05 -8.60
N LEU A 58 -2.16 -6.92 -9.84
CA LEU A 58 -1.67 -5.92 -10.79
C LEU A 58 -2.68 -4.79 -10.86
N VAL A 59 -2.28 -3.56 -10.56
CA VAL A 59 -3.16 -2.39 -10.51
C VAL A 59 -2.76 -1.38 -11.58
N ARG A 60 -3.72 -0.89 -12.35
CA ARG A 60 -3.52 0.15 -13.36
C ARG A 60 -3.44 1.52 -12.71
N GLN A 61 -2.29 2.20 -12.84
CA GLN A 61 -2.09 3.53 -12.24
C GLN A 61 -2.97 4.62 -12.86
N SER A 62 -3.31 4.51 -14.14
CA SER A 62 -4.17 5.50 -14.81
C SER A 62 -5.64 5.42 -14.40
N SER A 63 -6.03 4.44 -13.58
CA SER A 63 -7.42 4.27 -13.15
C SER A 63 -7.82 5.31 -12.11
N THR A 64 -9.04 5.85 -12.21
CA THR A 64 -9.63 6.72 -11.18
C THR A 64 -9.82 6.01 -9.83
N TYR A 65 -9.82 4.67 -9.81
CA TYR A 65 -9.96 3.85 -8.61
C TYR A 65 -8.63 3.47 -7.97
N GLN A 66 -7.49 3.88 -8.55
CA GLN A 66 -6.16 3.49 -8.10
C GLN A 66 -5.96 3.72 -6.60
N GLU A 67 -6.30 4.90 -6.08
CA GLU A 67 -6.11 5.22 -4.66
C GLU A 67 -6.94 4.34 -3.74
N LEU A 68 -8.18 4.04 -4.13
CA LEU A 68 -9.08 3.20 -3.34
C LEU A 68 -8.58 1.76 -3.30
N VAL A 69 -8.14 1.23 -4.43
CA VAL A 69 -7.57 -0.12 -4.53
C VAL A 69 -6.26 -0.21 -3.75
N ASN A 70 -5.36 0.75 -3.90
CA ASN A 70 -4.11 0.82 -3.15
C ASN A 70 -4.36 0.76 -1.64
N ARG A 71 -5.32 1.55 -1.14
CA ARG A 71 -5.67 1.59 0.29
C ARG A 71 -6.16 0.25 0.80
N VAL A 72 -7.02 -0.43 0.04
CA VAL A 72 -7.55 -1.76 0.42
C VAL A 72 -6.46 -2.84 0.37
N LEU A 73 -5.56 -2.78 -0.62
CA LEU A 73 -4.43 -3.70 -0.70
C LEU A 73 -3.50 -3.54 0.51
N VAL A 74 -3.11 -2.31 0.83
CA VAL A 74 -2.20 -2.02 1.95
C VAL A 74 -2.82 -2.43 3.29
N SER A 75 -4.12 -2.21 3.50
CA SER A 75 -4.81 -2.65 4.72
C SER A 75 -4.89 -4.18 4.86
N ARG A 76 -4.71 -4.91 3.75
CA ARG A 76 -4.61 -6.37 3.69
C ARG A 76 -3.16 -6.86 3.55
N GLN A 77 -2.17 -6.01 3.87
CA GLN A 77 -0.73 -6.31 3.82
C GLN A 77 -0.19 -6.68 2.43
N TYR A 78 -0.87 -6.25 1.36
CA TYR A 78 -0.32 -6.28 0.02
C TYR A 78 0.44 -4.98 -0.24
N ILE A 79 1.75 -5.10 -0.44
CA ILE A 79 2.63 -3.94 -0.67
C ILE A 79 3.09 -3.90 -2.13
N PRO A 80 3.35 -2.70 -2.69
CA PRO A 80 3.89 -2.59 -4.03
C PRO A 80 5.33 -3.07 -4.05
N ILE A 81 5.64 -3.97 -4.99
CA ILE A 81 6.99 -4.53 -5.17
C ILE A 81 7.67 -4.04 -6.45
N GLY A 82 6.93 -3.36 -7.33
CA GLY A 82 7.47 -2.83 -8.57
C GLY A 82 6.37 -2.45 -9.56
N ILE A 83 6.81 -1.94 -10.70
CA ILE A 83 5.95 -1.63 -11.84
C ILE A 83 6.32 -2.62 -12.96
N SER A 84 5.32 -3.28 -13.51
CA SER A 84 5.48 -4.15 -14.68
C SER A 84 5.75 -3.35 -15.95
N ASP A 85 6.29 -3.99 -16.97
CA ASP A 85 6.55 -3.41 -18.30
C ASP A 85 5.31 -2.77 -18.96
N ARG A 86 4.10 -3.12 -18.49
CA ARG A 86 2.82 -2.58 -18.97
C ARG A 86 2.31 -1.40 -18.14
N GLY A 87 3.14 -0.83 -17.25
CA GLY A 87 2.76 0.28 -16.37
C GLY A 87 1.78 -0.10 -15.25
N LEU A 88 1.65 -1.39 -14.93
CA LEU A 88 0.82 -1.85 -13.80
C LEU A 88 1.70 -2.01 -12.56
N VAL A 89 1.26 -1.48 -11.43
CA VAL A 89 1.93 -1.73 -10.14
C VAL A 89 1.60 -3.15 -9.70
N GLN A 90 2.64 -3.93 -9.41
CA GLN A 90 2.51 -5.26 -8.83
C GLN A 90 2.54 -5.16 -7.31
N TYR A 91 1.54 -5.77 -6.70
CA TYR A 91 1.40 -5.92 -5.27
C TYR A 91 1.55 -7.38 -4.89
N GLU A 92 2.27 -7.65 -3.81
CA GLU A 92 2.41 -8.98 -3.22
C GLU A 92 2.22 -8.90 -1.71
N HIS A 93 1.75 -10.01 -1.14
CA HIS A 93 1.57 -10.11 0.30
C HIS A 93 2.94 -10.05 1.00
N CYS A 94 3.11 -9.09 1.89
CA CYS A 94 4.32 -8.91 2.68
C CYS A 94 3.90 -8.68 4.14
N PRO A 95 4.19 -9.64 5.04
CA PRO A 95 3.94 -9.46 6.46
C PRO A 95 4.64 -8.19 6.97
N ILE A 96 3.88 -7.36 7.68
CA ILE A 96 4.43 -6.19 8.36
C ILE A 96 4.77 -6.56 9.81
N PRO A 97 5.84 -5.98 10.40
CA PRO A 97 6.17 -6.17 11.81
C PRO A 97 5.00 -5.79 12.73
N SER A 98 4.88 -6.48 13.87
CA SER A 98 3.86 -6.17 14.88
C SER A 98 4.05 -4.75 15.44
N GLY A 99 2.94 -4.07 15.73
CA GLY A 99 2.94 -2.69 16.22
C GLY A 99 3.20 -1.65 15.14
N TYR A 100 3.11 -2.02 13.86
CA TYR A 100 3.24 -1.12 12.72
C TYR A 100 2.02 -1.15 11.80
N GLU A 101 1.76 -0.02 11.16
CA GLU A 101 0.79 0.17 10.09
C GLU A 101 1.51 0.60 8.80
N ALA A 102 1.03 0.07 7.68
CA ALA A 102 1.62 0.35 6.37
C ALA A 102 0.95 1.54 5.69
N ASN A 103 1.77 2.36 5.05
CA ASN A 103 1.38 3.56 4.34
C ASN A 103 1.99 3.52 2.94
N TYR A 104 1.17 3.57 1.90
CA TYR A 104 1.63 3.75 0.52
C TYR A 104 1.24 5.13 0.02
N THR A 105 2.18 6.07 0.14
CA THR A 105 1.93 7.49 -0.12
C THR A 105 3.12 8.12 -0.83
N GLU A 106 2.96 9.37 -1.23
CA GLU A 106 4.06 10.16 -1.78
C GLU A 106 5.12 10.48 -0.72
N VAL A 107 6.39 10.61 -1.13
CA VAL A 107 7.54 10.90 -0.24
C VAL A 107 7.29 12.10 0.66
N ARG A 108 6.63 13.14 0.16
CA ARG A 108 6.27 14.33 0.97
C ARG A 108 5.46 14.00 2.23
N GLN A 109 4.67 12.92 2.22
CA GLN A 109 3.88 12.50 3.37
C GLN A 109 4.74 11.77 4.40
N LEU A 110 5.67 10.92 3.95
CA LEU A 110 6.68 10.31 4.83
C LEU A 110 7.51 11.39 5.52
N TRP A 111 7.98 12.40 4.77
CA TRP A 111 8.76 13.50 5.34
C TRP A 111 8.00 14.29 6.41
N LYS A 112 6.71 14.59 6.16
CA LYS A 112 5.84 15.23 7.16
C LYS A 112 5.75 14.39 8.44
N ALA A 113 5.50 13.09 8.31
CA ALA A 113 5.43 12.17 9.44
C ALA A 113 6.77 12.13 10.21
N TRP A 114 7.88 11.96 9.49
CA TRP A 114 9.22 11.89 10.07
C TRP A 114 9.56 13.17 10.86
N ARG A 115 9.30 14.35 10.29
CA ARG A 115 9.51 15.63 10.97
C ARG A 115 8.66 15.74 12.24
N SER A 116 7.40 15.31 12.22
CA SER A 116 6.53 15.32 13.39
C SER A 116 7.05 14.39 14.50
N HIS A 117 7.56 13.22 14.16
CA HIS A 117 8.16 12.28 15.13
C HIS A 117 9.47 12.83 15.71
N TYR A 118 10.34 13.38 14.86
CA TYR A 118 11.59 14.00 15.27
C TYR A 118 11.35 15.18 16.24
N SER A 119 10.41 16.07 15.92
CA SER A 119 10.07 17.22 16.78
C SER A 119 9.53 16.81 18.16
N ARG A 120 8.92 15.63 18.28
CA ARG A 120 8.31 15.14 19.51
C ARG A 120 9.26 14.29 20.37
N HIS A 121 10.52 14.11 19.96
CA HIS A 121 11.47 13.19 20.60
C HIS A 121 10.87 11.79 20.80
N SER A 122 10.00 11.35 19.90
CA SER A 122 9.36 10.05 20.04
C SER A 122 10.34 8.94 19.67
N ASN A 123 10.42 7.87 20.47
CA ASN A 123 11.16 6.65 20.12
C ASN A 123 10.55 5.87 18.93
N ALA A 124 9.45 6.36 18.37
CA ALA A 124 8.79 5.80 17.22
C ALA A 124 9.68 5.90 15.98
N THR A 125 10.09 4.75 15.48
CA THR A 125 10.97 4.65 14.31
C THR A 125 10.14 4.32 13.07
N LEU A 126 10.14 5.23 12.08
CA LEU A 126 9.53 4.96 10.78
C LEU A 126 10.40 3.98 10.00
N LEU A 127 9.77 3.04 9.29
CA LEU A 127 10.48 2.04 8.49
C LEU A 127 10.18 2.22 7.01
N ILE A 128 11.16 2.00 6.14
CA ILE A 128 10.95 1.87 4.69
C ILE A 128 11.39 0.50 4.21
N ARG A 129 10.88 0.06 3.07
CA ARG A 129 11.26 -1.22 2.48
C ARG A 129 12.58 -1.10 1.71
N SER A 130 13.59 -1.88 2.08
CA SER A 130 14.79 -2.10 1.27
C SER A 130 14.99 -3.58 0.97
N GLY A 131 14.85 -3.95 -0.31
CA GLY A 131 14.80 -5.34 -0.74
C GLY A 131 13.73 -6.13 0.01
N SER A 132 14.15 -7.20 0.69
CA SER A 132 13.30 -8.05 1.52
C SER A 132 13.20 -7.63 2.98
N SER A 133 13.76 -6.48 3.36
CA SER A 133 13.86 -6.04 4.76
C SER A 133 13.18 -4.69 5.00
N TRP A 134 12.65 -4.51 6.22
CA TRP A 134 12.18 -3.21 6.70
C TRP A 134 13.33 -2.53 7.45
N LEU A 135 13.73 -1.35 7.00
CA LEU A 135 14.86 -0.63 7.55
C LEU A 135 14.41 0.69 8.19
N PRO A 136 14.98 1.08 9.33
CA PRO A 136 14.65 2.32 9.99
C PRO A 136 15.14 3.53 9.21
N VAL A 137 14.29 4.54 9.09
CA VAL A 137 14.66 5.84 8.53
C VAL A 137 15.53 6.56 9.56
N GLN A 138 16.80 6.75 9.24
CA GLN A 138 17.77 7.45 10.10
C GLN A 138 17.69 8.95 9.91
N LYS A 139 17.56 9.39 8.64
CA LYS A 139 17.55 10.79 8.26
C LYS A 139 16.75 10.99 6.99
N ILE A 140 16.09 12.14 6.87
CA ILE A 140 15.55 12.62 5.61
C ILE A 140 16.10 14.02 5.36
N GLU A 141 16.84 14.19 4.28
CA GLU A 141 17.33 15.48 3.81
C GLU A 141 16.52 15.95 2.60
N PHE A 142 16.34 17.26 2.49
CA PHE A 142 15.69 17.89 1.35
C PHE A 142 16.75 18.50 0.45
N GLY A 143 16.76 18.06 -0.81
CA GLY A 143 17.66 18.55 -1.85
C GLY A 143 17.03 19.63 -2.72
N GLN A 144 17.77 20.01 -3.78
CA GLN A 144 17.22 20.84 -4.84
C GLN A 144 16.20 20.06 -5.69
N ASP A 145 15.37 20.77 -6.44
CA ASP A 145 14.38 20.21 -7.38
C ASP A 145 13.34 19.26 -6.77
N SER A 146 12.95 19.49 -5.52
CA SER A 146 11.96 18.66 -4.81
C SER A 146 12.40 17.20 -4.58
N ASN A 147 13.72 16.96 -4.58
CA ASN A 147 14.30 15.66 -4.25
C ASN A 147 14.46 15.51 -2.73
N PHE A 148 14.28 14.27 -2.27
CA PHE A 148 14.50 13.85 -0.89
C PHE A 148 15.57 12.76 -0.87
N PHE A 149 16.51 12.89 0.05
CA PHE A 149 17.51 11.86 0.34
C PHE A 149 17.11 11.18 1.63
N ILE A 150 16.69 9.91 1.53
CA ILE A 150 16.28 9.10 2.67
C ILE A 150 17.42 8.16 3.03
N GLN A 151 18.00 8.39 4.21
CA GLN A 151 19.09 7.57 4.73
C GLN A 151 18.53 6.44 5.60
N VAL A 152 19.02 5.23 5.34
CA VAL A 152 18.77 4.02 6.13
C VAL A 152 20.11 3.32 6.41
N PRO A 153 20.17 2.31 7.30
CA PRO A 153 21.42 1.61 7.56
C PRO A 153 22.06 1.05 6.29
N GLY A 154 23.24 1.59 5.92
CA GLY A 154 24.05 1.12 4.80
C GLY A 154 23.53 1.47 3.40
N ASP A 155 22.50 2.31 3.28
CA ASP A 155 21.89 2.66 1.99
C ASP A 155 21.29 4.08 2.03
N GLU A 156 21.21 4.73 0.86
CA GLU A 156 20.60 6.04 0.69
C GLU A 156 19.75 6.03 -0.59
N ARG A 157 18.57 6.63 -0.50
CA ARG A 157 17.63 6.71 -1.62
C ARG A 157 17.30 8.14 -1.95
N MET A 158 17.56 8.51 -3.20
CA MET A 158 17.08 9.75 -3.78
C MET A 158 15.70 9.51 -4.41
N LEU A 159 14.69 10.25 -3.97
CA LEU A 159 13.32 10.18 -4.50
C LEU A 159 12.74 11.58 -4.70
N CYS A 160 11.93 11.74 -5.74
CA CYS A 160 11.16 12.97 -5.96
C CYS A 160 10.01 13.07 -4.95
N ALA A 161 9.58 14.30 -4.65
CA ALA A 161 8.47 14.57 -3.72
C ALA A 161 7.16 13.81 -4.04
N ILE A 162 6.93 13.56 -5.34
CA ILE A 162 5.74 12.92 -5.90
C ILE A 162 5.90 11.40 -6.06
N ASP A 163 7.10 10.87 -5.87
CA ASP A 163 7.32 9.44 -5.94
C ASP A 163 6.56 8.77 -4.80
N ARG A 164 6.01 7.60 -5.07
CA ARG A 164 5.31 6.81 -4.06
C ARG A 164 6.23 5.75 -3.50
N LEU A 165 6.15 5.56 -2.19
CA LEU A 165 6.83 4.49 -1.50
C LEU A 165 5.96 3.90 -0.41
N ILE A 166 6.21 2.62 -0.11
CA ILE A 166 5.66 1.95 1.06
C ILE A 166 6.56 2.23 2.26
N TRP A 167 5.95 2.68 3.36
CA TRP A 167 6.63 2.93 4.62
C TRP A 167 5.72 2.54 5.78
N LEU A 168 6.31 2.27 6.94
CA LEU A 168 5.59 1.87 8.13
C LEU A 168 5.69 2.95 9.21
N SER A 169 4.57 3.23 9.84
CA SER A 169 4.48 4.01 11.07
C SER A 169 4.12 3.08 12.23
N PRO A 170 4.55 3.37 13.47
CA PRO A 170 4.00 2.67 14.62
C PRO A 170 2.48 2.81 14.62
N SER A 171 1.79 1.70 14.86
CA SER A 171 0.34 1.70 15.06
C SER A 171 0.02 2.55 16.27
N ASN A 172 -1.02 3.39 16.20
CA ASN A 172 -1.54 4.11 17.38
C ASN A 172 -2.25 3.16 18.38
N ALA A 173 -2.08 1.84 18.23
CA ALA A 173 -2.58 0.85 19.16
C ALA A 173 -1.95 1.13 20.54
N THR A 174 -2.78 1.63 21.44
CA THR A 174 -2.46 1.86 22.85
C THR A 174 -1.76 0.62 23.39
N VAL A 175 -0.47 0.74 23.72
CA VAL A 175 0.24 -0.27 24.50
C VAL A 175 -0.59 -0.45 25.79
N PRO A 176 -1.12 -1.64 26.09
CA PRO A 176 -1.71 -1.87 27.41
C PRO A 176 -0.60 -1.61 28.42
N GLN A 177 -0.77 -0.59 29.26
CA GLN A 177 0.15 -0.39 30.37
C GLN A 177 0.15 -1.68 31.20
N PRO A 178 1.32 -2.24 31.55
CA PRO A 178 1.36 -3.35 32.49
C PRO A 178 0.73 -2.86 33.79
N SER A 179 -0.32 -3.54 34.24
CA SER A 179 -0.90 -3.33 35.56
C SER A 179 0.19 -3.56 36.59
N GLU A 180 0.58 -2.51 37.30
CA GLU A 180 1.41 -2.64 38.50
C GLU A 180 0.66 -3.54 39.49
N VAL A 181 1.34 -4.60 39.93
CA VAL A 181 0.92 -5.50 41.01
C VAL A 181 1.50 -4.98 42.32
#